data_AF-A0A8S3IG85-F1
#
_entry.id   AF-A0A8S3IG85-F1
#
_cell.length_a   1.000
_cell.length_b   1.000
_cell.length_c   1.000
_cell.angle_alpha   90.00
_cell.angle_beta   90.00
_cell.angle_gamma   90.00
#
_symmetry.space_group_name_H-M   'P 1'
#
loop_
_entity.id
_entity.type
_entity.pdbx_description
1 polymer ?
#
loop_
_entity_poly.entity_id
_entity_poly.type
_entity_poly.pdbx_seq_one_letter_code
_entity_poly.pdbx_strand_id
1 'polypeptide(L)'
;TLVDVYTLQLLYVFIESLVIAQEDDPSLSTQQQAIEALSHIRRIIKEKSSLFINETPKRHRPPSWTEVSLVVTVRWLFRQCGRIETESRRKCIELVSTFIPLLLGMIYIFILVKNS
;
A
#
# COMPACT_ATOMS: atom_id res chain seq x y z
N THR A 1 15.96 4.12 6.92
CA THR A 1 16.42 3.09 5.96
C THR A 1 15.71 3.33 4.64
N LEU A 2 16.23 2.83 3.51
CA LEU A 2 15.56 2.98 2.20
C LEU A 2 14.14 2.40 2.19
N VAL A 3 13.93 1.30 2.91
CA VAL A 3 12.60 0.70 3.15
C VAL A 3 11.61 1.73 3.71
N ASP A 4 12.01 2.47 4.74
CA ASP A 4 11.15 3.49 5.35
C ASP A 4 10.80 4.62 4.36
N VAL A 5 11.79 5.06 3.58
CA VAL A 5 11.68 6.20 2.68
C VAL A 5 10.77 5.91 1.48
N TYR A 6 10.94 4.73 0.86
CA TYR A 6 10.41 4.46 -0.48
C TYR A 6 9.28 3.43 -0.54
N THR A 7 9.08 2.57 0.46
CA THR A 7 8.11 1.47 0.34
C THR A 7 6.69 1.93 0.04
N LEU A 8 6.19 2.99 0.68
CA LEU A 8 4.85 3.51 0.43
C LEU A 8 4.74 4.24 -0.92
N GLN A 9 5.81 4.89 -1.37
CA GLN A 9 5.85 5.51 -2.69
C GLN A 9 5.86 4.47 -3.80
N LEU A 10 6.68 3.41 -3.66
CA LEU A 10 6.74 2.31 -4.62
C LEU A 10 5.39 1.60 -4.71
N LEU A 11 4.68 1.43 -3.59
CA LEU A 11 3.32 0.89 -3.60
C LEU A 11 2.41 1.72 -4.50
N TYR A 12 2.40 3.04 -4.33
CA TYR A 12 1.62 3.94 -5.17
C TYR A 12 1.99 3.80 -6.65
N VAL A 13 3.29 3.86 -6.95
CA VAL A 13 3.79 3.78 -8.34
C VAL A 13 3.35 2.48 -9.00
N PHE A 14 3.53 1.33 -8.35
CA PHE A 14 3.17 0.05 -8.96
C PHE A 14 1.66 -0.16 -9.12
N ILE A 15 0.82 0.44 -8.27
CA ILE A 15 -0.63 0.42 -8.49
C ILE A 15 -1.01 1.25 -9.72
N GLU A 16 -0.43 2.45 -9.88
CA GLU A 16 -0.66 3.26 -11.08
C GLU A 16 -0.07 2.58 -12.33
N SER A 17 1.09 1.92 -12.23
CA SER A 17 1.63 1.11 -13.33
C SER A 17 0.68 -0.03 -13.72
N LEU A 18 0.01 -0.67 -12.76
CA LEU A 18 -0.96 -1.73 -13.04
C LEU A 18 -2.24 -1.20 -13.71
N VAL A 19 -2.62 0.04 -13.44
CA VAL A 19 -3.70 0.73 -14.17
C VAL A 19 -3.29 0.97 -15.62
N ILE A 20 -2.09 1.52 -15.84
CA ILE A 20 -1.57 1.83 -17.19
C ILE A 20 -1.41 0.54 -18.01
N ALA A 21 -0.90 -0.53 -17.40
CA ALA A 21 -0.67 -1.82 -18.05
C ALA A 21 -1.96 -2.59 -18.39
N GLN A 22 -3.15 -2.07 -18.07
CA GLN A 22 -4.42 -2.75 -18.33
C GLN A 22 -4.64 -3.06 -19.83
N GLU A 23 -4.14 -2.18 -20.71
CA GLU A 23 -4.28 -2.29 -22.16
C GLU A 23 -3.08 -2.94 -22.84
N ASP A 24 -2.03 -3.29 -22.09
CA ASP A 24 -0.85 -3.95 -22.63
C ASP A 24 -1.16 -5.35 -23.14
N ASP A 25 -0.41 -5.78 -24.16
CA ASP A 25 -0.47 -7.16 -24.64
C ASP A 25 -0.07 -8.12 -23.49
N PRO A 26 -0.91 -9.14 -23.18
CA PRO A 26 -0.62 -10.08 -22.10
C PRO A 26 0.75 -10.79 -22.20
N SER A 27 1.30 -10.94 -23.41
CA SER A 27 2.62 -11.53 -23.63
C SER A 27 3.77 -10.69 -23.08
N LEU A 28 3.58 -9.38 -22.86
CA LEU A 28 4.58 -8.48 -22.30
C LEU A 28 4.80 -8.69 -20.80
N SER A 29 3.88 -9.38 -20.11
CA SER A 29 3.95 -9.72 -18.68
C SER A 29 4.05 -8.51 -17.71
N THR A 30 3.81 -7.29 -18.18
CA THR A 30 3.94 -6.04 -17.40
C THR A 30 3.02 -6.03 -16.17
N GLN A 31 1.76 -6.48 -16.34
CA GLN A 31 0.81 -6.64 -15.24
C GLN A 31 1.34 -7.62 -14.17
N GLN A 32 1.85 -8.78 -14.62
CA GLN A 32 2.36 -9.82 -13.72
C GLN A 32 3.56 -9.31 -12.89
N GLN A 33 4.49 -8.59 -13.53
CA GLN A 33 5.64 -8.00 -12.84
C GLN A 33 5.21 -6.96 -11.79
N ALA A 34 4.24 -6.10 -12.11
CA ALA A 34 3.70 -5.13 -11.15
C ALA A 34 2.98 -5.81 -9.97
N ILE A 35 2.21 -6.87 -10.24
CA ILE A 35 1.54 -7.68 -9.21
C ILE A 35 2.55 -8.34 -8.26
N GLU A 36 3.65 -8.88 -8.79
CA GLU A 36 4.73 -9.49 -8.02
C GLU A 36 5.46 -8.46 -7.15
N ALA A 37 5.80 -7.30 -7.73
CA ALA A 37 6.39 -6.19 -6.99
C ALA A 37 5.49 -5.75 -5.81
N LEU A 38 4.18 -5.61 -6.05
CA LEU A 38 3.20 -5.29 -5.01
C LEU A 38 3.08 -6.39 -3.95
N SER A 39 3.24 -7.66 -4.32
CA SER A 39 3.28 -8.77 -3.37
C SER A 39 4.48 -8.68 -2.43
N HIS A 40 5.65 -8.33 -2.95
CA HIS A 40 6.85 -8.11 -2.14
C HIS A 40 6.72 -6.90 -1.22
N ILE A 41 6.20 -5.79 -1.74
CA ILE A 41 5.91 -4.58 -0.95
C ILE A 41 4.93 -4.90 0.18
N ARG A 42 3.86 -5.63 -0.11
CA ARG A 42 2.89 -6.09 0.89
C ARG A 42 3.57 -6.88 2.01
N ARG A 43 4.48 -7.80 1.69
CA ARG A 43 5.25 -8.55 2.69
C ARG A 43 6.09 -7.64 3.57
N ILE A 44 6.80 -6.67 2.98
CA ILE A 44 7.60 -5.68 3.71
C ILE A 44 6.73 -4.89 4.69
N ILE A 45 5.57 -4.40 4.25
CA ILE A 45 4.64 -3.64 5.09
C ILE A 45 4.08 -4.51 6.21
N LYS A 46 3.76 -5.78 5.97
CA LYS A 46 3.31 -6.70 7.03
C LYS A 46 4.37 -6.92 8.10
N GLU A 47 5.61 -7.21 7.69
CA GLU A 47 6.71 -7.53 8.61
C GLU A 47 7.21 -6.29 9.37
N LYS A 48 7.11 -5.10 8.78
CA LYS A 48 7.63 -3.85 9.33
C LYS A 48 6.52 -2.82 9.55
N SER A 49 5.31 -3.26 9.87
CA SER A 49 4.11 -2.40 9.92
C SER A 49 4.29 -1.19 10.83
N SER A 50 4.90 -1.37 12.00
CA SER A 50 5.19 -0.30 12.97
C SER A 50 6.00 0.86 12.39
N LEU A 51 6.85 0.57 11.40
CA LEU A 51 7.64 1.60 10.70
C LEU A 51 6.73 2.60 9.98
N PHE A 52 5.62 2.14 9.41
CA PHE A 52 4.83 2.91 8.45
C PHE A 52 3.61 3.61 9.06
N ILE A 53 3.30 3.40 10.34
CA ILE A 53 2.06 3.89 10.96
C ILE A 53 2.00 5.41 11.00
N ASN A 54 3.08 6.03 11.49
CA ASN A 54 3.16 7.48 11.63
C ASN A 54 3.87 8.10 10.43
N GLU A 55 3.56 9.34 10.09
CA GLU A 55 4.31 10.11 9.10
C GLU A 55 5.77 10.27 9.52
N THR A 56 6.66 10.43 8.53
CA THR A 56 8.05 10.84 8.77
C THR A 56 8.48 11.78 7.64
N PRO A 57 9.16 12.91 7.93
CA PRO A 57 9.51 13.93 6.94
C PRO A 57 10.45 13.44 5.82
N LYS A 58 11.13 12.31 6.02
CA LYS A 58 12.05 11.73 5.03
C LYS A 58 11.36 10.94 3.91
N ARG A 59 10.04 10.70 4.00
CA ARG A 59 9.31 9.92 2.99
C ARG A 59 8.84 10.80 1.85
N HIS A 60 8.97 10.30 0.63
CA HIS A 60 8.46 11.00 -0.55
C HIS A 60 6.96 10.83 -0.67
N ARG A 61 6.26 11.96 -0.81
CA ARG A 61 4.81 12.02 -0.84
C ARG A 61 4.27 11.74 -2.24
N PRO A 62 3.42 10.70 -2.42
CA PRO A 62 2.70 10.52 -3.67
C PRO A 62 1.72 11.67 -3.97
N PRO A 63 1.36 11.89 -5.24
CA PRO A 63 0.31 12.82 -5.62
C PRO A 63 -0.99 12.59 -4.83
N SER A 64 -1.66 13.68 -4.43
CA SER A 64 -2.96 13.67 -3.73
C SER A 64 -2.96 13.06 -2.31
N TRP A 65 -1.79 12.74 -1.74
CA TRP A 65 -1.67 12.30 -0.35
C TRP A 65 -1.43 13.50 0.57
N THR A 66 -2.07 13.53 1.75
CA THR A 66 -1.86 14.59 2.74
C THR A 66 -0.60 14.37 3.58
N GLU A 67 -0.26 13.10 3.82
CA GLU A 67 0.90 12.64 4.58
C GLU A 67 1.32 11.25 4.05
N VAL A 68 2.52 10.79 4.41
CA VAL A 68 3.02 9.48 4.00
C VAL A 68 2.99 8.49 5.16
N SER A 69 1.82 7.90 5.38
CA SER A 69 1.53 6.94 6.45
C SER A 69 0.75 5.73 5.92
N LEU A 70 0.74 4.64 6.69
CA LEU A 70 -0.04 3.44 6.38
C LEU A 70 -1.54 3.74 6.40
N VAL A 71 -2.00 4.66 7.25
CA VAL A 71 -3.40 5.09 7.31
C VAL A 71 -3.83 5.77 6.01
N VAL A 72 -3.05 6.75 5.52
CA VAL A 72 -3.34 7.41 4.25
C VAL A 72 -3.21 6.44 3.08
N THR A 73 -2.25 5.52 3.13
CA THR A 73 -2.08 4.46 2.13
C THR A 73 -3.34 3.60 2.02
N VAL A 74 -3.87 3.10 3.14
CA VAL A 74 -5.10 2.27 3.15
C VAL A 74 -6.30 3.06 2.66
N ARG A 75 -6.45 4.32 3.07
CA ARG A 75 -7.53 5.19 2.59
C ARG A 75 -7.45 5.43 1.08
N TRP A 76 -6.24 5.62 0.56
CA TRP A 76 -6.03 5.79 -0.88
C TRP A 76 -6.35 4.50 -1.64
N LEU A 77 -5.84 3.34 -1.20
CA LEU A 77 -6.14 2.04 -1.78
C LEU A 77 -7.64 1.73 -1.79
N PHE A 78 -8.36 2.03 -0.70
CA PHE A 78 -9.80 1.83 -0.62
C PHE A 78 -10.56 2.61 -1.70
N ARG A 79 -10.12 3.85 -2.01
CA ARG A 79 -10.68 4.63 -3.12
C ARG A 79 -10.39 4.02 -4.49
N GLN A 80 -9.29 3.28 -4.63
CA GLN A 80 -8.94 2.61 -5.88
C GLN A 80 -9.76 1.33 -6.11
N CYS A 81 -10.38 0.75 -5.08
CA CYS A 81 -11.21 -0.46 -5.22
C CYS A 81 -12.43 -0.28 -6.12
N GLY A 82 -12.86 0.96 -6.40
CA GLY A 82 -13.97 1.26 -7.32
C GLY A 82 -13.56 1.39 -8.79
N ARG A 83 -12.28 1.21 -9.12
CA ARG A 83 -11.76 1.38 -10.48
C ARG A 83 -12.26 0.30 -11.45
N ILE A 84 -12.26 0.63 -12.74
CA ILE A 84 -12.70 -0.29 -13.81
C ILE A 84 -11.62 -1.32 -14.14
N GLU A 85 -10.34 -0.95 -14.01
CA GLU A 85 -9.18 -1.79 -14.33
C GLU A 85 -9.13 -3.00 -13.39
N THR A 86 -9.29 -4.20 -13.96
CA THR A 86 -9.65 -5.38 -13.17
C THR A 86 -8.52 -5.84 -12.26
N GLU A 87 -7.29 -5.87 -12.77
CA GLU A 87 -6.13 -6.32 -11.99
C GLU A 87 -5.75 -5.31 -10.91
N SER A 88 -5.75 -4.01 -11.24
CA SER A 88 -5.53 -2.95 -10.24
C SER A 88 -6.58 -3.00 -9.12
N ARG A 89 -7.87 -3.12 -9.48
CA ARG A 89 -8.96 -3.28 -8.52
C ARG A 89 -8.76 -4.50 -7.61
N ARG A 90 -8.51 -5.68 -8.20
CA ARG A 90 -8.29 -6.93 -7.44
C ARG A 90 -7.13 -6.77 -6.46
N LYS A 91 -6.03 -6.17 -6.91
CA LYS A 91 -4.84 -5.97 -6.07
C LYS A 91 -5.10 -4.98 -4.95
N CYS A 92 -5.83 -3.89 -5.20
CA CYS A 92 -6.21 -2.93 -4.16
C CYS A 92 -7.06 -3.59 -3.07
N ILE A 93 -8.05 -4.41 -3.44
CA ILE A 93 -8.90 -5.15 -2.48
C ILE A 93 -8.05 -6.08 -1.60
N GLU A 94 -7.11 -6.83 -2.19
CA GLU A 94 -6.19 -7.70 -1.45
C GLU A 94 -5.34 -6.90 -0.44
N LEU A 95 -4.75 -5.79 -0.89
CA LEU A 95 -3.89 -4.95 -0.06
C LEU A 95 -4.65 -4.30 1.10
N VAL A 96 -5.84 -3.76 0.84
CA VAL A 96 -6.73 -3.21 1.87
C VAL A 96 -7.06 -4.27 2.92
N SER A 97 -7.50 -5.44 2.49
CA SER A 97 -7.84 -6.56 3.38
C SER A 97 -6.65 -7.02 4.22
N THR A 98 -5.43 -6.91 3.66
CA THR A 98 -4.20 -7.23 4.37
C THR A 98 -3.79 -6.16 5.39
N PHE A 99 -4.00 -4.87 5.09
CA PHE A 99 -3.47 -3.78 5.90
C PHE A 99 -4.44 -3.27 6.98
N ILE A 100 -5.75 -3.40 6.80
CA ILE A 100 -6.74 -3.04 7.83
C ILE A 100 -6.43 -3.71 9.19
N PRO A 101 -6.18 -5.04 9.27
CA PRO A 101 -5.85 -5.69 10.53
C PRO A 101 -4.59 -5.15 11.20
N LEU A 102 -3.61 -4.67 10.42
CA LEU A 102 -2.38 -4.08 10.97
C LEU A 102 -2.66 -2.75 11.68
N LEU A 103 -3.59 -1.95 11.14
CA LEU A 103 -4.03 -0.70 11.77
C LEU A 103 -4.88 -0.97 13.02
N LEU A 104 -5.80 -1.93 12.95
CA LEU A 104 -6.67 -2.27 14.08
C LEU A 104 -5.89 -2.90 15.23
N GLY A 105 -4.99 -3.85 14.96
CA GLY A 105 -4.15 -4.48 15.98
C GLY A 105 -3.32 -3.46 16.76
N MET A 106 -2.86 -2.41 16.09
CA MET A 106 -2.17 -1.29 16.72
C MET A 106 -3.07 -0.46 17.63
N ILE A 107 -4.30 -0.14 17.20
CA ILE A 107 -5.28 0.57 18.04
C ILE A 107 -5.55 -0.21 19.33
N TYR A 108 -5.75 -1.53 19.24
CA TYR A 108 -5.94 -2.37 20.43
C TYR A 108 -4.74 -2.36 21.39
N ILE A 109 -3.50 -2.44 20.87
CA ILE A 109 -2.28 -2.35 21.69
C ILE A 109 -2.17 -0.99 22.38
N PHE A 110 -2.42 0.12 21.67
CA PHE A 110 -2.40 1.46 22.25
C PHE A 110 -3.41 1.63 23.39
N ILE A 111 -4.60 1.04 23.26
CA ILE A 111 -5.63 1.05 24.31
C ILE A 111 -5.16 0.23 25.53
N LEU A 112 -4.57 -0.95 25.34
CA LEU A 112 -4.08 -1.77 26.45
C LEU A 112 -2.96 -1.07 27.22
N VAL A 113 -1.98 -0.50 26.53
CA VAL A 113 -0.84 0.21 27.15
C VAL A 113 -1.29 1.45 27.93
N LYS A 114 -2.33 2.16 27.47
CA LYS A 114 -2.86 3.33 28.20
C LYS A 114 -3.69 2.98 29.44
N ASN A 115 -4.18 1.75 29.54
CA ASN A 115 -5.02 1.28 30.66
C ASN A 115 -4.24 0.35 31.63
N SER A 116 -2.92 0.27 31.49
CA SER A 116 -1.99 -0.46 32.38
C SER A 116 -1.18 0.53 33.20
#